data_AF-A0A1H0UGU7-F1
#
_entry.id   AF-A0A1H0UGU7-F1
#
_cell.length_a   1.000
_cell.length_b   1.000
_cell.length_c   1.000
_cell.angle_alpha   90.00
_cell.angle_beta   90.00
_cell.angle_gamma   90.00
#
_symmetry.space_group_name_H-M   'P 1'
#
loop_
_entity.id
_entity.type
_entity.pdbx_description
1 polymer ?
#
loop_
_entity_poly.entity_id
_entity_poly.type
_entity_poly.pdbx_seq_one_letter_code
_entity_poly.pdbx_strand_id
1 'polypeptide(L)'
;MSIPSASPRFQKVQYQLRVGVSADGPAIDGWLNARAPLPVPEARARRLSLDALLEQGGHGICLLGGCTSAVREGGDSLEADAALACLMPVTLVHSLALGGRVAIAAEWWPPAADAAGWLDAASQLLADWCRAHGIRHIRLAPGLVADTSGPPEGFARDADGLWLRSLIPTPKRLG
;
A
#
# COMPACT_ATOMS: atom_id res chain seq x y z
N MET A 1 -19.11 26.53 40.35
CA MET A 1 -18.13 25.45 40.04
C MET A 1 -18.27 25.14 38.57
N SER A 2 -17.30 25.53 37.73
CA SER A 2 -17.36 25.35 36.27
C SER A 2 -16.73 24.00 35.91
N ILE A 3 -17.49 23.15 35.23
CA ILE A 3 -17.02 21.85 34.74
C ILE A 3 -16.11 22.12 33.52
N PRO A 4 -14.85 21.62 33.50
CA PRO A 4 -13.99 21.82 32.34
C PRO A 4 -14.54 21.00 31.16
N SER A 5 -14.74 21.69 30.03
CA SER A 5 -15.14 21.11 28.76
C SER A 5 -14.12 20.06 28.33
N ALA A 6 -14.55 18.80 28.24
CA ALA A 6 -13.72 17.72 27.75
C ALA A 6 -13.51 17.91 26.24
N SER A 7 -12.34 18.41 25.84
CA SER A 7 -11.93 18.41 24.44
C SER A 7 -11.99 16.99 23.88
N PRO A 8 -12.60 16.76 22.69
CA PRO A 8 -12.62 15.44 22.10
C PRO A 8 -11.18 15.00 21.81
N ARG A 9 -10.74 13.92 22.47
CA ARG A 9 -9.51 13.21 22.10
C ARG A 9 -9.78 12.50 20.78
N PHE A 10 -9.39 13.12 19.67
CA PHE A 10 -9.28 12.40 18.40
C PHE A 10 -8.14 11.40 18.54
N GLN A 11 -8.47 10.15 18.88
CA GLN A 11 -7.52 9.05 18.82
C GLN A 11 -7.26 8.77 17.33
N LYS A 12 -6.12 9.24 16.82
CA LYS A 12 -5.70 8.95 15.45
C LYS A 12 -5.36 7.46 15.39
N VAL A 13 -6.13 6.69 14.63
CA VAL A 13 -5.81 5.29 14.35
C VAL A 13 -4.44 5.25 13.67
N GLN A 14 -3.51 4.46 14.22
CA GLN A 14 -2.18 4.27 13.65
C GLN A 14 -2.17 2.99 12.82
N TYR A 15 -2.05 3.12 11.50
CA TYR A 15 -1.92 1.99 10.59
C TYR A 15 -0.44 1.62 10.44
N GLN A 16 -0.09 0.38 10.76
CA GLN A 16 1.26 -0.14 10.55
C GLN A 16 1.40 -0.58 9.11
N LEU A 17 2.09 0.22 8.30
CA LEU A 17 2.31 -0.04 6.87
C LEU A 17 3.80 0.01 6.54
N ARG A 18 4.24 -0.85 5.64
CA ARG A 18 5.61 -0.83 5.10
C ARG A 18 5.68 -1.40 3.69
N VAL A 19 6.83 -1.20 3.04
CA VAL A 19 7.15 -1.88 1.79
C VAL A 19 7.55 -3.32 2.11
N GLY A 20 7.02 -4.28 1.36
CA GLY A 20 7.36 -5.69 1.43
C GLY A 20 8.75 -5.98 0.86
N VAL A 21 9.37 -7.02 1.39
CA VAL A 21 10.69 -7.53 0.99
C VAL A 21 10.60 -9.02 0.68
N SER A 22 11.58 -9.59 -0.02
CA SER A 22 11.56 -11.01 -0.42
C SER A 22 11.33 -11.99 0.75
N ALA A 23 11.78 -11.64 1.96
CA ALA A 23 11.56 -12.45 3.17
C ALA A 23 10.07 -12.58 3.58
N ASP A 24 9.20 -11.69 3.08
CA ASP A 24 7.75 -11.72 3.33
C ASP A 24 7.01 -12.73 2.47
N GLY A 25 7.61 -13.19 1.38
CA GLY A 25 6.97 -14.01 0.34
C GLY A 25 6.18 -15.20 0.90
N PRO A 26 6.77 -16.06 1.75
CA PRO A 26 6.05 -17.22 2.30
C PRO A 26 4.82 -16.84 3.14
N ALA A 27 4.92 -15.77 3.94
CA ALA A 27 3.80 -15.33 4.78
C ALA A 27 2.66 -14.75 3.94
N ILE A 28 3.00 -13.95 2.92
CA ILE A 28 2.02 -13.37 1.99
C ILE A 28 1.35 -14.47 1.15
N ASP A 29 2.10 -15.43 0.61
CA ASP A 29 1.52 -16.53 -0.20
C ASP A 29 0.57 -17.40 0.63
N GLY A 30 0.95 -17.72 1.89
CA GLY A 30 0.07 -18.42 2.82
C GLY A 30 -1.23 -17.65 3.10
N TRP A 31 -1.13 -16.35 3.34
CA TRP A 31 -2.28 -15.47 3.57
C TRP A 31 -3.19 -15.35 2.34
N LEU A 32 -2.61 -15.19 1.15
CA LEU A 32 -3.35 -15.13 -0.12
C LEU A 32 -4.05 -16.45 -0.42
N ASN A 33 -3.42 -17.61 -0.16
CA ASN A 33 -4.06 -18.91 -0.33
C ASN A 33 -5.23 -19.14 0.63
N ALA A 34 -5.13 -18.64 1.87
CA ALA A 34 -6.22 -18.74 2.83
C ALA A 34 -7.42 -17.86 2.44
N ARG A 35 -7.19 -16.67 1.87
CA ARG A 35 -8.24 -15.74 1.45
C ARG A 35 -8.85 -16.06 0.08
N ALA A 36 -8.01 -16.46 -0.87
CA ALA A 36 -8.38 -16.70 -2.26
C ALA A 36 -7.55 -17.87 -2.80
N PRO A 37 -7.97 -19.12 -2.51
CA PRO A 37 -7.29 -20.31 -3.00
C PRO A 37 -7.37 -20.35 -4.53
N LEU A 38 -6.27 -20.74 -5.16
CA LEU A 38 -6.17 -20.89 -6.61
C LEU A 38 -5.70 -22.31 -6.95
N PRO A 39 -6.03 -22.84 -8.14
CA PRO A 39 -5.40 -24.06 -8.63
C PRO A 39 -3.88 -23.88 -8.77
N VAL A 40 -3.14 -24.98 -8.76
CA VAL A 40 -1.67 -24.98 -8.65
C VAL A 40 -0.97 -24.12 -9.72
N PRO A 41 -1.34 -24.15 -11.01
CA PRO A 41 -0.70 -23.31 -12.02
C PRO A 41 -0.85 -21.81 -11.74
N GLU A 42 -2.05 -21.38 -11.39
CA GLU A 42 -2.40 -19.98 -11.10
C GLU A 42 -1.77 -19.52 -9.79
N ALA A 43 -1.74 -20.38 -8.76
CA ALA A 43 -1.04 -20.11 -7.51
C ALA A 43 0.47 -19.90 -7.75
N ARG A 44 1.09 -20.72 -8.61
CA ARG A 44 2.49 -20.56 -8.99
C ARG A 44 2.73 -19.25 -9.75
N ALA A 45 1.85 -18.90 -10.68
CA ALA A 45 1.93 -17.62 -11.39
C ALA A 45 1.84 -16.43 -10.43
N ARG A 46 0.87 -16.46 -9.50
CA ARG A 46 0.72 -15.44 -8.45
C ARG A 46 1.99 -15.30 -7.61
N ARG A 47 2.61 -16.42 -7.21
CA ARG A 47 3.87 -16.38 -6.44
C ARG A 47 5.00 -15.74 -7.23
N LEU A 48 5.17 -16.07 -8.51
CA LEU A 48 6.20 -15.45 -9.36
C LEU A 48 5.99 -13.94 -9.51
N SER A 49 4.74 -13.50 -9.67
CA SER A 49 4.42 -12.06 -9.71
C SER A 49 4.71 -11.38 -8.38
N LEU A 50 4.40 -12.02 -7.26
CA LEU A 50 4.70 -11.51 -5.93
C LEU A 50 6.22 -11.38 -5.70
N ASP A 51 6.98 -12.42 -6.04
CA ASP A 51 8.45 -12.43 -5.88
C ASP A 51 9.08 -11.25 -6.63
N ALA A 52 8.66 -11.00 -7.88
CA ALA A 52 9.14 -9.87 -8.68
C ALA A 52 8.85 -8.49 -8.05
N LEU A 53 7.73 -8.35 -7.32
CA LEU A 53 7.38 -7.12 -6.60
C LEU A 53 8.19 -6.98 -5.30
N LEU A 54 8.42 -8.07 -4.59
CA LEU A 54 9.15 -8.09 -3.31
C LEU A 54 10.66 -7.92 -3.46
N GLU A 55 11.22 -8.31 -4.60
CA GLU A 55 12.62 -8.03 -4.96
C GLU A 55 12.90 -6.53 -5.18
N GLN A 56 11.86 -5.73 -5.44
CA GLN A 56 11.97 -4.30 -5.73
C GLN A 56 12.93 -3.99 -6.91
N GLY A 57 13.07 -4.92 -7.86
CA GLY A 57 13.99 -4.85 -9.01
C GLY A 57 13.63 -3.80 -10.08
N GLY A 58 12.75 -2.85 -9.77
CA GLY A 58 12.29 -1.80 -10.69
C GLY A 58 10.99 -2.10 -11.44
N HIS A 59 10.41 -3.30 -11.25
CA HIS A 59 9.10 -3.67 -11.81
C HIS A 59 7.91 -3.13 -11.00
N GLY A 60 8.12 -2.89 -9.71
CA GLY A 60 7.05 -2.59 -8.78
C GLY A 60 7.49 -2.74 -7.34
N ILE A 61 6.53 -2.56 -6.45
CA ILE A 61 6.65 -2.84 -5.02
C ILE A 61 5.36 -3.50 -4.53
N CYS A 62 5.39 -4.05 -3.33
CA CYS A 62 4.19 -4.49 -2.63
C CYS A 62 4.11 -3.76 -1.29
N LEU A 63 3.00 -3.09 -0.99
CA LEU A 63 2.78 -2.51 0.34
C LEU A 63 2.03 -3.49 1.22
N LEU A 64 2.50 -3.62 2.46
CA LEU A 64 1.97 -4.54 3.46
C LEU A 64 1.42 -3.72 4.63
N GLY A 65 0.23 -4.08 5.12
CA GLY A 65 -0.29 -3.59 6.38
C GLY A 65 -0.31 -4.68 7.45
N GLY A 66 -0.01 -4.31 8.69
CA GLY A 66 0.26 -5.24 9.78
C GLY A 66 1.69 -5.77 9.73
N CYS A 67 1.97 -6.80 10.54
CA CYS A 67 3.29 -7.40 10.60
C CYS A 67 3.37 -8.65 9.72
N THR A 68 4.58 -8.98 9.31
CA THR A 68 4.97 -10.34 8.96
C THR A 68 6.09 -10.73 9.91
N SER A 69 6.28 -12.02 10.17
CA SER A 69 7.32 -12.50 11.09
C SER A 69 8.75 -12.08 10.70
N ALA A 70 8.96 -11.67 9.44
CA ALA A 70 10.28 -11.38 8.87
C ALA A 70 10.93 -10.07 9.36
N VAL A 71 10.15 -9.11 9.89
CA VAL A 71 10.68 -7.82 10.37
C VAL A 71 10.07 -7.50 11.74
N ARG A 72 10.61 -8.10 12.80
CA ARG A 72 10.35 -7.67 14.18
C ARG A 72 11.48 -6.71 14.60
N GLU A 73 11.26 -5.41 14.45
CA GLU A 73 12.12 -4.44 15.13
C GLU A 73 11.67 -4.31 16.60
N GLY A 74 12.44 -4.93 17.50
CA GLY A 74 12.60 -4.54 18.91
C GLY A 74 11.37 -4.44 19.83
N GLY A 75 11.21 -5.45 20.71
CA GLY A 75 10.82 -5.23 22.11
C GLY A 75 9.34 -5.34 22.49
N ASP A 76 9.04 -6.34 23.33
CA ASP A 76 7.94 -6.46 24.28
C ASP A 76 6.51 -6.07 23.86
N SER A 77 5.75 -7.08 23.44
CA SER A 77 4.58 -7.56 24.22
C SER A 77 4.04 -8.85 23.59
N LEU A 78 3.81 -9.86 24.43
CA LEU A 78 2.81 -10.89 24.14
C LEU A 78 1.49 -10.17 23.89
N GLU A 79 0.84 -10.43 22.75
CA GLU A 79 -0.62 -10.46 22.51
C GLU A 79 -0.87 -10.25 20.99
N ALA A 80 -1.57 -11.21 20.39
CA ALA A 80 -1.91 -11.37 18.97
C ALA A 80 -0.72 -11.58 18.01
N ASP A 81 -0.70 -12.78 17.43
CA ASP A 81 -0.03 -13.10 16.16
C ASP A 81 -0.35 -11.98 15.16
N ALA A 82 0.56 -11.03 14.98
CA ALA A 82 0.31 -9.81 14.21
C ALA A 82 0.29 -10.19 12.73
N ALA A 83 -0.87 -10.66 12.28
CA ALA A 83 -1.11 -11.17 10.95
C ALA A 83 -1.12 -10.03 9.92
N LEU A 84 -0.74 -10.37 8.69
CA LEU A 84 -0.89 -9.50 7.54
C LEU A 84 -2.36 -9.05 7.43
N ALA A 85 -2.60 -7.75 7.52
CA ALA A 85 -3.92 -7.15 7.53
C ALA A 85 -4.38 -6.79 6.11
N CYS A 86 -3.47 -6.23 5.30
CA CYS A 86 -3.77 -5.80 3.94
C CYS A 86 -2.54 -5.88 3.03
N LEU A 87 -2.81 -5.87 1.72
CA LEU A 87 -1.80 -5.98 0.66
C LEU A 87 -2.16 -5.06 -0.51
N MET A 88 -1.21 -4.25 -0.98
CA MET A 88 -1.35 -3.46 -2.21
C MET A 88 -0.18 -3.70 -3.15
N PRO A 89 -0.35 -4.55 -4.18
CA PRO A 89 0.58 -4.65 -5.30
C PRO A 89 0.62 -3.34 -6.10
N VAL A 90 1.81 -2.85 -6.40
CA VAL A 90 2.02 -1.63 -7.19
C VAL A 90 3.01 -1.92 -8.32
N THR A 91 2.59 -1.70 -9.55
CA THR A 91 3.44 -1.86 -10.74
C THR A 91 4.02 -0.52 -11.17
N LEU A 92 5.27 -0.50 -11.61
CA LEU A 92 5.89 0.67 -12.24
C LEU A 92 5.84 0.54 -13.75
N VAL A 93 5.24 1.53 -14.42
CA VAL A 93 5.17 1.58 -15.89
C VAL A 93 5.73 2.89 -16.41
N HIS A 94 6.20 2.89 -17.66
CA HIS A 94 6.56 4.12 -18.35
C HIS A 94 5.31 4.74 -18.98
N SER A 95 5.13 6.05 -18.76
CA SER A 95 4.07 6.85 -19.38
C SER A 95 4.69 8.03 -20.11
N LEU A 96 4.48 8.09 -21.41
CA LEU A 96 4.92 9.21 -22.24
C LEU A 96 4.06 10.46 -21.98
N ALA A 97 2.76 10.29 -21.72
CA ALA A 97 1.85 11.38 -21.41
C ALA A 97 2.20 12.08 -20.08
N LEU A 98 2.73 11.32 -19.12
CA LEU A 98 3.14 11.82 -17.81
C LEU A 98 4.67 12.03 -17.68
N GLY A 99 5.40 11.89 -18.79
CA GLY A 99 6.82 12.23 -18.88
C GLY A 99 7.75 11.39 -17.99
N GLY A 100 7.43 10.12 -17.71
CA GLY A 100 8.29 9.28 -16.88
C GLY A 100 7.62 8.02 -16.34
N ARG A 101 8.17 7.50 -15.23
CA ARG A 101 7.58 6.35 -14.52
C ARG A 101 6.36 6.77 -13.70
N VAL A 102 5.37 5.88 -13.67
CA VAL A 102 4.13 6.02 -12.92
C VAL A 102 3.95 4.76 -12.07
N ALA A 103 3.59 4.96 -10.80
CA ALA A 103 3.18 3.86 -9.93
C ALA A 103 1.69 3.58 -10.13
N ILE A 104 1.33 2.34 -10.46
CA ILE A 104 -0.05 1.93 -10.69
C ILE A 104 -0.45 0.88 -9.66
N ALA A 105 -1.48 1.17 -8.87
CA ALA A 105 -2.16 0.17 -8.05
C ALA A 105 -3.48 -0.20 -8.75
N ALA A 106 -3.56 -1.45 -9.22
CA ALA A 106 -4.73 -2.00 -9.89
C ALA A 106 -5.48 -3.02 -9.02
N GLU A 107 -4.95 -3.34 -7.85
CA GLU A 107 -5.47 -4.34 -6.93
C GLU A 107 -5.30 -3.87 -5.49
N TRP A 108 -6.29 -4.19 -4.64
CA TRP A 108 -6.28 -3.90 -3.21
C TRP A 108 -6.87 -5.06 -2.45
N TRP A 109 -6.13 -5.56 -1.45
CA TRP A 109 -6.63 -6.56 -0.51
C TRP A 109 -6.89 -5.89 0.84
N PRO A 110 -8.14 -5.45 1.12
CA PRO A 110 -8.45 -4.66 2.29
C PRO A 110 -8.34 -5.48 3.59
N PRO A 111 -8.14 -4.82 4.74
CA PRO A 111 -8.38 -5.44 6.05
C PRO A 111 -9.88 -5.65 6.30
N ALA A 112 -10.20 -6.45 7.33
CA ALA A 112 -11.59 -6.74 7.70
C ALA A 112 -12.34 -5.52 8.24
N ALA A 113 -11.63 -4.56 8.84
CA ALA A 113 -12.19 -3.34 9.39
C ALA A 113 -11.45 -2.12 8.83
N ASP A 114 -12.20 -1.03 8.62
CA ASP A 114 -11.67 0.28 8.22
C ASP A 114 -10.85 0.28 6.90
N ALA A 115 -11.37 -0.42 5.88
CA ALA A 115 -10.71 -0.55 4.59
C ALA A 115 -10.35 0.81 3.95
N ALA A 116 -11.19 1.84 4.14
CA ALA A 116 -10.96 3.18 3.62
C ALA A 116 -9.78 3.86 4.30
N GLY A 117 -9.68 3.82 5.64
CA GLY A 117 -8.55 4.41 6.37
C GLY A 117 -7.22 3.73 6.06
N TRP A 118 -7.22 2.40 5.92
CA TRP A 118 -6.04 1.65 5.49
C TRP A 118 -5.62 1.95 4.05
N LEU A 119 -6.58 2.10 3.13
CA LEU A 119 -6.29 2.47 1.74
C LEU A 119 -5.70 3.88 1.66
N ASP A 120 -6.21 4.84 2.44
CA ASP A 120 -5.69 6.20 2.50
C ASP A 120 -4.25 6.21 3.04
N ALA A 121 -4.01 5.51 4.14
CA ALA A 121 -2.67 5.38 4.72
C ALA A 121 -1.68 4.67 3.79
N ALA A 122 -2.12 3.61 3.08
CA ALA A 122 -1.30 2.91 2.10
C ALA A 122 -0.97 3.81 0.89
N SER A 123 -1.94 4.61 0.44
CA SER A 123 -1.76 5.60 -0.62
C SER A 123 -0.81 6.72 -0.21
N GLN A 124 -0.80 7.11 1.06
CA GLN A 124 0.14 8.07 1.60
C GLN A 124 1.56 7.49 1.68
N LEU A 125 1.73 6.25 2.18
CA LEU A 125 3.03 5.56 2.15
C LEU A 125 3.55 5.42 0.72
N LEU A 126 2.69 5.08 -0.24
CA LEU A 126 3.05 5.02 -1.64
C LEU A 126 3.55 6.36 -2.18
N ALA A 127 2.89 7.47 -1.80
CA ALA A 127 3.30 8.81 -2.19
C ALA A 127 4.69 9.15 -1.65
N ASP A 128 4.96 8.84 -0.39
CA ASP A 128 6.25 9.11 0.24
C ASP A 128 7.37 8.26 -0.39
N TRP A 129 7.10 6.99 -0.66
CA TRP A 129 8.01 6.13 -1.41
C TRP A 129 8.27 6.68 -2.83
N CYS A 130 7.23 7.03 -3.58
CA CYS A 130 7.37 7.59 -4.92
C CYS A 130 8.21 8.87 -4.93
N ARG A 131 8.00 9.78 -3.97
CA ARG A 131 8.81 11.01 -3.82
C ARG A 131 10.28 10.69 -3.60
N ALA A 132 10.60 9.72 -2.73
CA ALA A 132 11.97 9.29 -2.46
C ALA A 132 12.65 8.68 -3.71
N HIS A 133 11.87 8.01 -4.56
CA HIS A 133 12.35 7.36 -5.78
C HIS A 133 12.22 8.22 -7.05
N GLY A 134 11.81 9.49 -6.93
CA GLY A 134 11.70 10.42 -8.06
C GLY A 134 10.52 10.14 -9.01
N ILE A 135 9.56 9.31 -8.59
CA ILE A 135 8.33 9.03 -9.32
C ILE A 135 7.33 10.14 -9.04
N ARG A 136 6.76 10.72 -10.11
CA ARG A 136 5.95 11.94 -10.03
C ARG A 136 4.46 11.70 -10.03
N HIS A 137 4.01 10.49 -10.35
CA HIS A 137 2.60 10.20 -10.53
C HIS A 137 2.24 8.83 -9.97
N ILE A 138 1.10 8.76 -9.30
CA ILE A 138 0.44 7.53 -8.87
C ILE A 138 -0.90 7.45 -9.57
N ARG A 139 -1.26 6.26 -10.06
CA ARG A 139 -2.58 5.95 -10.58
C ARG A 139 -3.22 4.81 -9.81
N LEU A 140 -4.49 4.96 -9.45
CA LEU A 140 -5.32 3.89 -8.89
C LEU A 140 -6.38 3.47 -9.89
N ALA A 141 -6.59 2.17 -10.05
CA ALA A 141 -7.72 1.69 -10.83
C ALA A 141 -9.05 2.08 -10.15
N PRO A 142 -10.14 2.30 -10.91
CA PRO A 142 -11.37 2.85 -10.36
C PRO A 142 -12.00 1.91 -9.32
N GLY A 143 -11.82 0.59 -9.51
CA GLY A 143 -12.33 -0.44 -8.60
C GLY A 143 -11.75 -0.39 -7.20
N LEU A 144 -10.57 0.20 -6.98
CA LEU A 144 -9.98 0.31 -5.63
C LEU A 144 -10.75 1.26 -4.72
N VAL A 145 -11.50 2.18 -5.32
CA VAL A 145 -12.18 3.30 -4.66
C VAL A 145 -13.71 3.13 -4.71
N ALA A 146 -14.21 2.11 -5.42
CA ALA A 146 -15.65 1.95 -5.65
C ALA A 146 -16.45 1.72 -4.35
N ASP A 147 -15.83 1.07 -3.35
CA ASP A 147 -16.46 0.73 -2.07
C ASP A 147 -16.15 1.74 -0.96
N THR A 148 -15.46 2.84 -1.26
CA THR A 148 -15.11 3.88 -0.28
C THR A 148 -15.98 5.12 -0.45
N SER A 149 -16.15 5.92 0.61
CA SER A 149 -16.91 7.18 0.57
C SER A 149 -16.27 8.26 -0.33
N GLY A 150 -15.07 8.01 -0.84
CA GLY A 150 -14.31 8.87 -1.74
C GLY A 150 -12.91 8.33 -1.99
N PRO A 151 -12.17 8.91 -2.94
CA PRO A 151 -10.77 8.54 -3.19
C PRO A 151 -9.87 8.92 -2.00
N PRO A 152 -8.73 8.25 -1.86
CA PRO A 152 -7.67 8.69 -0.95
C PRO A 152 -7.27 10.15 -1.18
N GLU A 153 -6.73 10.79 -0.15
CA GLU A 153 -6.41 12.21 -0.20
C GLU A 153 -5.43 12.55 -1.34
N GLY A 154 -5.76 13.61 -2.10
CA GLY A 154 -4.93 14.13 -3.18
C GLY A 154 -5.08 13.40 -4.52
N PHE A 155 -5.97 12.41 -4.62
CA PHE A 155 -6.35 11.81 -5.89
C PHE A 155 -7.52 12.54 -6.53
N ALA A 156 -7.41 12.77 -7.84
CA ALA A 156 -8.49 13.31 -8.67
C ALA A 156 -8.73 12.37 -9.84
N ARG A 157 -9.96 12.32 -10.36
CA ARG A 157 -10.28 11.48 -11.50
C ARG A 157 -9.71 12.09 -12.78
N ASP A 158 -8.99 11.29 -13.55
CA ASP A 158 -8.39 11.65 -14.83
C ASP A 158 -9.32 11.27 -16.00
N ALA A 159 -9.04 11.76 -17.20
CA ALA A 159 -9.87 11.57 -18.39
C ALA A 159 -9.98 10.10 -18.85
N ASP A 160 -8.99 9.27 -18.52
CA ASP A 160 -9.00 7.83 -18.77
C ASP A 160 -9.80 7.04 -17.72
N GLY A 161 -10.40 7.74 -16.76
CA GLY A 161 -11.23 7.18 -15.70
C GLY A 161 -10.44 6.70 -14.48
N LEU A 162 -9.10 6.64 -14.55
CA LEU A 162 -8.23 6.32 -13.42
C LEU A 162 -8.18 7.47 -12.42
N TRP A 163 -7.83 7.16 -11.18
CA TRP A 163 -7.53 8.18 -10.18
C TRP A 163 -6.06 8.55 -10.27
N LEU A 164 -5.74 9.83 -10.42
CA LEU A 164 -4.38 10.35 -10.53
C LEU A 164 -4.04 11.20 -9.31
N ARG A 165 -2.85 10.95 -8.73
CA ARG A 165 -2.19 11.85 -7.80
C ARG A 165 -0.84 12.26 -8.36
N SER A 166 -0.65 13.56 -8.54
CA SER A 166 0.63 14.15 -8.91
C SER A 166 1.45 14.49 -7.67
N LEU A 167 2.75 14.24 -7.74
CA LEU A 167 3.70 14.37 -6.64
C LEU A 167 4.80 15.36 -7.00
N ILE A 168 5.20 16.15 -6.02
CA ILE A 168 6.40 16.97 -6.09
C ILE A 168 7.56 16.10 -5.54
N PRO A 169 8.59 15.77 -6.35
CA PRO A 169 9.72 15.00 -5.87
C PRO A 169 10.44 15.70 -4.71
N THR A 170 10.97 14.93 -3.77
CA THR A 170 11.84 15.47 -2.72
C THR A 170 13.12 16.00 -3.38
N PRO A 171 13.49 17.28 -3.18
CA PRO A 171 14.72 17.81 -3.76
C PRO A 171 15.92 17.04 -3.22
N LYS A 172 16.69 16.40 -4.11
CA LYS A 172 17.99 15.83 -3.74
C LYS A 172 18.97 16.99 -3.57
N ARG A 173 19.50 17.16 -2.36
CA ARG A 173 20.65 18.06 -2.15
C ARG A 173 21.85 17.41 -2.83
N LEU A 174 22.37 18.05 -3.86
CA LEU A 174 23.68 17.71 -4.42
C LEU A 174 24.72 18.26 -3.43
N GLY A 175 25.41 17.35 -2.75
CA GLY A 175 26.56 17.66 -1.89
C GLY A 175 27.84 17.76 -2.72
#